data_AF-A0A956JHX2-F1
#
_entry.id   AF-A0A956JHX2-F1
#
_cell.length_a   1.000
_cell.length_b   1.000
_cell.length_c   1.000
_cell.angle_alpha   90.00
_cell.angle_beta   90.00
_cell.angle_gamma   90.00
#
_symmetry.space_group_name_H-M   'P 1'
#
loop_
_entity.id
_entity.type
_entity.pdbx_description
1 polymer ?
#
loop_
_entity_poly.entity_id
_entity_poly.type
_entity_poly.pdbx_seq_one_letter_code
_entity_poly.pdbx_strand_id
1 'polypeptide(L)'
;MPRRTAPTGSRSHLGALLVGALLLAAPACKAPEVRACEDFVDVLRECTDKNGGASSEGELDGEYEACESVDPECEAFFECAAKQPCSNNNAINAYTIDVSGCEMPEGVICL
;
A
#
# COMPACT_ATOMS: atom_id res chain seq x y z
N MET A 1 70.42 10.91 21.23
CA MET A 1 69.89 12.03 22.05
C MET A 1 70.11 13.32 21.26
N PRO A 2 69.21 14.34 21.21
CA PRO A 2 67.75 14.36 21.31
C PRO A 2 67.03 15.24 20.22
N ARG A 3 65.72 14.97 20.07
CA ARG A 3 64.54 15.88 19.94
C ARG A 3 64.41 17.01 18.89
N ARG A 4 63.31 16.86 18.11
CA ARG A 4 62.12 17.76 17.87
C ARG A 4 62.43 19.13 17.22
N THR A 5 61.69 19.59 16.21
CA THR A 5 60.25 19.94 16.20
C THR A 5 59.71 20.15 14.77
N ALA A 6 58.45 19.73 14.50
CA ALA A 6 57.57 20.16 13.40
C ALA A 6 57.12 21.65 13.59
N PRO A 7 56.32 22.36 12.74
CA PRO A 7 55.27 21.93 11.77
C PRO A 7 55.35 22.69 10.39
N THR A 8 54.58 22.43 9.32
CA THR A 8 53.15 22.81 9.11
C THR A 8 52.79 22.61 7.61
N GLY A 9 51.57 22.16 7.31
CA GLY A 9 50.90 22.27 5.98
C GLY A 9 51.07 21.04 5.07
N SER A 10 50.08 20.54 4.34
CA SER A 10 48.79 21.08 3.91
C SER A 10 47.76 19.95 3.84
N ARG A 11 46.52 20.31 4.17
CA ARG A 11 45.30 19.52 4.16
C ARG A 11 45.07 18.82 2.83
N SER A 12 44.69 17.55 2.87
CA SER A 12 43.97 16.92 1.77
C SER A 12 43.10 15.77 2.28
N HIS A 13 41.79 15.97 2.11
CA HIS A 13 40.71 14.96 2.09
C HIS A 13 40.30 14.32 3.43
N LEU A 14 39.79 15.14 4.35
CA LEU A 14 38.65 14.69 5.17
C LEU A 14 37.46 14.56 4.22
N GLY A 15 37.33 13.39 3.61
CA GLY A 15 36.15 12.99 2.84
C GLY A 15 34.94 13.04 3.75
N ALA A 16 34.09 14.04 3.51
CA ALA A 16 32.79 14.15 4.12
C ALA A 16 31.90 13.00 3.62
N LEU A 17 31.79 11.93 4.41
CA LEU A 17 30.66 11.01 4.34
C LEU A 17 29.67 11.43 5.42
N LEU A 18 28.93 12.49 5.12
CA LEU A 18 27.64 12.75 5.75
C LEU A 18 26.73 11.60 5.31
N VAL A 19 26.62 10.56 6.15
CA VAL A 19 25.52 9.61 6.10
C VAL A 19 24.29 10.43 6.49
N GLY A 20 23.65 11.03 5.48
CA GLY A 20 22.38 11.72 5.63
C GLY A 20 21.34 10.70 6.01
N ALA A 21 21.19 10.45 7.31
CA ALA A 21 19.98 9.87 7.86
C ALA A 21 18.87 10.92 7.67
N LEU A 22 18.30 10.98 6.45
CA LEU A 22 16.96 11.49 6.25
C LEU A 22 16.01 10.48 6.91
N LEU A 23 15.96 10.52 8.25
CA LEU A 23 14.75 10.20 9.00
C LEU A 23 13.77 11.34 8.75
N LEU A 24 13.35 11.50 7.50
CA LEU A 24 12.10 12.18 7.22
C LEU A 24 11.03 11.25 7.77
N ALA A 25 10.22 11.77 8.68
CA ALA A 25 8.87 11.29 8.92
C ALA A 25 8.06 11.44 7.62
N ALA A 26 8.42 10.66 6.60
CA ALA A 26 7.56 10.41 5.47
C ALA A 26 6.28 9.81 6.06
N PRO A 27 5.08 10.23 5.61
CA PRO A 27 3.90 9.40 5.87
C PRO A 27 4.31 8.00 5.42
N ALA A 28 4.17 7.00 6.30
CA ALA A 28 4.56 5.64 5.99
C ALA A 28 4.01 5.30 4.59
N CYS A 29 4.89 5.20 3.59
CA CYS A 29 4.44 4.94 2.24
C CYS A 29 3.92 3.52 2.26
N LYS A 30 2.59 3.35 2.35
CA LYS A 30 1.95 2.04 2.15
C LYS A 30 2.46 1.45 0.84
N ALA A 31 2.77 0.17 0.87
CA ALA A 31 3.16 -0.58 -0.32
C ALA A 31 2.03 -0.53 -1.36
N PRO A 32 2.35 -0.53 -2.66
CA PRO A 32 1.36 -0.31 -3.71
C PRO A 32 0.23 -1.35 -3.69
N GLU A 33 0.53 -2.62 -3.41
CA GLU A 33 -0.42 -3.71 -3.25
C GLU A 33 -1.40 -3.46 -2.09
N VAL A 34 -0.91 -2.91 -0.98
CA VAL A 34 -1.73 -2.54 0.17
C VAL A 34 -2.67 -1.41 -0.21
N ARG A 35 -2.17 -0.37 -0.89
CA ARG A 35 -3.01 0.75 -1.36
C ARG A 35 -4.07 0.29 -2.35
N ALA A 36 -3.71 -0.56 -3.31
CA ALA A 36 -4.64 -1.08 -4.29
C ALA A 36 -5.74 -1.92 -3.64
N CYS A 37 -5.40 -2.74 -2.64
CA CYS A 37 -6.37 -3.48 -1.83
C CYS A 37 -7.32 -2.52 -1.09
N GLU A 38 -6.78 -1.49 -0.41
CA GLU A 38 -7.59 -0.50 0.30
C GLU A 38 -8.54 0.26 -0.64
N ASP A 39 -8.06 0.66 -1.82
CA ASP A 39 -8.89 1.30 -2.86
C ASP A 39 -10.03 0.36 -3.30
N PHE A 40 -9.78 -0.95 -3.41
CA PHE A 40 -10.82 -1.94 -3.69
C PHE A 40 -11.83 -2.08 -2.52
N VAL A 41 -11.36 -2.09 -1.27
CA VAL A 41 -12.23 -2.13 -0.09
C VAL A 41 -13.11 -0.87 0.00
N ASP A 42 -12.61 0.30 -0.43
CA ASP A 42 -13.44 1.51 -0.54
C ASP A 42 -14.58 1.32 -1.54
N VAL A 43 -14.34 0.69 -2.69
CA VAL A 43 -15.43 0.37 -3.65
C VAL A 43 -16.40 -0.65 -3.06
N LEU A 44 -15.91 -1.64 -2.30
CA LEU A 44 -16.77 -2.59 -1.58
C LEU A 44 -17.67 -1.86 -0.57
N ARG A 45 -17.11 -0.88 0.17
CA ARG A 45 -17.86 -0.03 1.10
C ARG A 45 -18.99 0.72 0.41
N GLU A 46 -18.72 1.37 -0.71
CA GLU A 46 -19.76 2.05 -1.49
C GLU A 46 -20.88 1.09 -1.93
N CYS A 47 -20.51 -0.16 -2.22
CA CYS A 47 -21.46 -1.19 -2.62
C CYS A 47 -22.31 -1.72 -1.46
N THR A 48 -21.70 -1.91 -0.30
CA THR A 48 -22.37 -2.27 0.96
C THR A 48 -23.36 -1.18 1.39
N ASP A 49 -22.97 0.10 1.29
CA ASP A 49 -23.84 1.23 1.60
C ASP A 49 -25.09 1.26 0.71
N LYS A 50 -24.94 0.95 -0.59
CA LYS A 50 -26.07 0.85 -1.52
C LYS A 50 -27.01 -0.31 -1.22
N ASN A 51 -26.54 -1.36 -0.56
CA ASN A 51 -27.35 -2.47 -0.09
C ASN A 51 -28.10 -2.16 1.20
N GLY A 52 -27.93 -0.97 1.77
CA GLY A 52 -28.52 -0.60 3.05
C GLY A 52 -27.82 -1.24 4.24
N GLY A 53 -26.67 -1.88 4.03
CA GLY A 53 -25.71 -2.10 5.10
C GLY A 53 -25.16 -0.73 5.45
N ALA A 54 -25.41 -0.24 6.67
CA ALA A 54 -24.65 0.90 7.13
C ALA A 54 -23.22 0.39 7.25
N SER A 55 -22.31 0.87 6.41
CA SER A 55 -20.87 0.75 6.69
C SER A 55 -20.57 1.65 7.88
N SER A 56 -21.15 1.37 9.05
CA SER A 56 -20.69 1.96 10.28
C SER A 56 -19.22 1.63 10.37
N GLU A 57 -18.40 2.67 10.56
CA GLU A 57 -16.95 2.56 10.82
C GLU A 57 -16.72 1.35 11.74
N GLY A 58 -16.18 0.25 11.20
CA GLY A 58 -16.21 -1.05 11.86
C GLY A 58 -16.51 -2.27 10.97
N GLU A 59 -17.53 -2.21 10.11
CA GLU A 59 -18.01 -3.44 9.43
C GLU A 59 -17.10 -3.91 8.29
N LEU A 60 -16.27 -2.99 7.76
CA LEU A 60 -15.23 -3.30 6.77
C LEU A 60 -13.81 -3.13 7.32
N ASP A 61 -13.66 -2.90 8.63
CA ASP A 61 -12.34 -2.67 9.22
C ASP A 61 -11.47 -3.94 9.14
N GLY A 62 -12.10 -5.12 9.22
CA GLY A 62 -11.41 -6.40 9.03
C GLY A 62 -10.85 -6.58 7.62
N GLU A 63 -11.52 -6.03 6.60
CA GLU A 63 -11.09 -6.03 5.20
C GLU A 63 -9.91 -5.07 4.99
N TYR A 64 -9.88 -3.93 5.68
CA TYR A 64 -8.70 -3.06 5.71
C TYR A 64 -7.52 -3.72 6.43
N GLU A 65 -7.75 -4.40 7.55
CA GLU A 65 -6.71 -5.16 8.25
C GLU A 65 -6.15 -6.30 7.37
N ALA A 66 -7.01 -6.95 6.59
CA ALA A 66 -6.59 -7.97 5.63
C ALA A 66 -5.65 -7.40 4.54
N CYS A 67 -5.81 -6.12 4.19
CA CYS A 67 -4.92 -5.45 3.23
C CYS A 67 -3.48 -5.26 3.74
N GLU A 68 -3.21 -5.28 5.05
CA GLU A 68 -1.88 -5.00 5.61
C GLU A 68 -0.79 -6.02 5.21
N SER A 69 -1.19 -7.21 4.77
CA SER A 69 -0.28 -8.31 4.43
C SER A 69 -0.58 -8.98 3.09
N VAL A 70 -1.20 -8.23 2.18
CA VAL A 70 -1.48 -8.67 0.82
C VAL A 70 -0.20 -9.04 0.07
N ASP A 71 -0.28 -10.11 -0.71
CA ASP A 71 0.82 -10.53 -1.58
C ASP A 71 1.06 -9.47 -2.68
N PRO A 72 2.31 -9.04 -2.94
CA PRO A 72 2.62 -8.11 -4.02
C PRO A 72 2.10 -8.53 -5.39
N GLU A 73 1.96 -9.84 -5.66
CA GLU A 73 1.40 -10.35 -6.92
C GLU A 73 -0.08 -9.97 -7.12
N CYS A 74 -0.77 -9.58 -6.05
CA CYS A 74 -2.17 -9.15 -6.09
C CYS A 74 -2.39 -7.69 -6.49
N GLU A 75 -1.33 -6.88 -6.60
CA GLU A 75 -1.45 -5.45 -6.93
C GLU A 75 -2.30 -5.22 -8.17
N ALA A 76 -1.97 -5.89 -9.29
CA ALA A 76 -2.67 -5.74 -10.56
C ALA A 76 -4.13 -6.20 -10.51
N PHE A 77 -4.42 -7.25 -9.73
CA PHE A 77 -5.79 -7.71 -9.50
C PHE A 77 -6.60 -6.63 -8.79
N PHE A 78 -6.09 -6.09 -7.69
CA PHE A 78 -6.79 -5.07 -6.91
C PHE A 78 -6.92 -3.74 -7.67
N GLU A 79 -5.90 -3.32 -8.41
CA GLU A 79 -6.00 -2.15 -9.29
C GLU A 79 -7.07 -2.29 -10.37
N CYS A 80 -7.34 -3.52 -10.83
CA CYS A 80 -8.43 -3.79 -11.74
C CYS A 80 -9.77 -3.81 -11.00
N ALA A 81 -9.84 -4.49 -9.85
CA ALA A 81 -11.05 -4.65 -9.05
C ALA A 81 -11.60 -3.31 -8.55
N ALA A 82 -10.71 -2.41 -8.11
CA ALA A 82 -11.06 -1.04 -7.68
C ALA A 82 -11.62 -0.16 -8.82
N LYS A 83 -11.42 -0.55 -10.09
CA LYS A 83 -12.01 0.16 -11.25
C LYS A 83 -13.36 -0.42 -11.68
N GLN A 84 -13.77 -1.56 -11.10
CA GLN A 84 -15.01 -2.21 -11.47
C GLN A 84 -16.20 -1.46 -10.85
N PRO A 85 -17.31 -1.29 -11.60
CA PRO A 85 -18.46 -0.55 -11.11
C PRO A 85 -19.26 -1.38 -10.11
N CYS A 86 -19.55 -0.79 -8.96
CA CYS A 86 -20.59 -1.29 -8.07
C CYS A 86 -21.97 -1.23 -8.76
N SER A 87 -22.49 -2.40 -9.15
CA SER A 87 -23.65 -2.53 -10.05
C SER A 87 -24.75 -3.38 -9.42
N ASN A 88 -26.02 -3.04 -9.68
CA ASN A 88 -27.16 -3.81 -9.18
C ASN A 88 -27.24 -5.17 -9.91
N ASN A 89 -27.05 -6.24 -9.15
CA ASN A 89 -27.32 -7.60 -9.58
C ASN A 89 -28.77 -7.97 -9.23
N ASN A 90 -29.66 -7.79 -10.21
CA ASN A 90 -31.09 -8.09 -10.09
C ASN A 90 -31.38 -9.56 -9.75
N ALA A 91 -30.46 -10.49 -10.01
CA ALA A 91 -30.67 -11.91 -9.70
C ALA A 91 -30.65 -12.18 -8.19
N ILE A 92 -29.88 -11.39 -7.44
CA ILE A 92 -29.73 -11.50 -5.99
C ILE A 92 -30.28 -10.28 -5.23
N ASN A 93 -30.85 -9.30 -5.95
CA ASN A 93 -31.37 -8.04 -5.41
C ASN A 93 -30.33 -7.27 -4.57
N ALA A 94 -29.07 -7.27 -4.99
CA ALA A 94 -27.98 -6.61 -4.29
C ALA A 94 -27.02 -5.94 -5.28
N TYR A 95 -26.40 -4.85 -4.86
CA TYR A 95 -25.26 -4.24 -5.52
C TYR A 95 -24.00 -5.07 -5.26
N THR A 96 -23.29 -5.40 -6.34
CA THR A 96 -22.06 -6.19 -6.31
C THR A 96 -21.01 -5.59 -7.23
N ILE A 97 -19.75 -5.96 -7.00
CA ILE A 97 -18.64 -5.68 -7.90
C ILE A 97 -18.34 -6.95 -8.69
N ASP A 98 -18.36 -6.88 -10.01
CA ASP A 98 -17.95 -7.98 -10.88
C ASP A 98 -16.45 -7.89 -11.18
N VAL A 99 -15.67 -8.77 -10.54
CA VAL A 99 -14.22 -8.85 -10.72
C VAL A 99 -13.80 -9.93 -11.71
N SER A 100 -14.74 -10.56 -12.42
CA SER A 100 -14.44 -11.64 -13.38
C SER A 100 -13.57 -11.21 -14.56
N GLY A 101 -13.52 -9.89 -14.85
CA GLY A 101 -12.63 -9.29 -15.83
C GLY A 101 -11.21 -8.99 -15.31
N CYS A 102 -10.94 -9.22 -14.02
CA CYS A 102 -9.65 -8.99 -13.40
C CYS A 102 -8.87 -10.29 -13.30
N GLU A 103 -7.60 -10.26 -13.71
CA GLU A 103 -6.75 -11.44 -13.72
C GLU A 103 -6.29 -11.77 -12.30
N MET A 104 -6.68 -12.95 -11.80
CA MET A 104 -6.20 -13.47 -10.52
C MET A 104 -4.83 -14.13 -10.75
N PRO A 105 -3.79 -13.74 -10.00
CA PRO A 105 -2.47 -14.39 -10.10
C PRO A 105 -2.56 -15.89 -9.78
N GLU A 106 -1.78 -16.70 -10.51
CA GLU A 106 -1.77 -18.15 -10.33
C GLU A 106 -1.17 -18.54 -8.98
N GLY A 107 -1.89 -19.36 -8.20
CA GLY A 107 -1.38 -19.89 -6.93
C GLY A 107 -1.43 -18.91 -5.75
N VAL A 108 -2.00 -17.72 -5.95
CA VAL A 108 -2.21 -16.70 -4.92
C VAL A 108 -3.72 -16.41 -4.80
N ILE A 109 -4.18 -16.17 -3.58
CA ILE A 109 -5.56 -15.75 -3.29
C ILE A 109 -5.49 -14.28 -2.88
N CYS A 110 -6.07 -13.41 -3.70
CA CYS A 110 -6.13 -11.98 -3.45
C CYS A 110 -7.45 -11.65 -2.71
N LEU A 111 -7.37 -11.79 -1.37
CA LEU A 111 -8.41 -11.82 -0.32
C LEU A 111 -9.14 -13.17 -0.15
#